data_AF-A0A0J7KAP9-F1
#
_entry.id   AF-A0A0J7KAP9-F1
#
_cell.length_a   1.000
_cell.length_b   1.000
_cell.length_c   1.000
_cell.angle_alpha   90.00
_cell.angle_beta   90.00
_cell.angle_gamma   90.00
#
_symmetry.space_group_name_H-M   'P 1'
#
loop_
_entity.id
_entity.type
_entity.pdbx_description
1 polymer ?
#
loop_
_entity_poly.entity_id
_entity_poly.type
_entity_poly.pdbx_seq_one_letter_code
_entity_poly.pdbx_strand_id
1 'polypeptide(L)'
;MNKQRKRIFMHEMLLSLFYEERYRLRDAQFRDEISSSIRKFYFGSEDIDESDEARFKVIDMYSDAWFNHGTHEAIQEFIANQTSPVYYYYFAYRGSASFSSIFGDTERNYGVSHADELQYLFPVGEQLFKDTELSKEDHEIINIMTELWYNFADSG
;
A
#
# COMPACT_ATOMS: atom_id res chain seq x y z
N MET A 1 -2.25 22.95 -14.13
CA MET A 1 -3.16 23.06 -12.94
C MET A 1 -3.47 24.50 -12.44
N ASN A 2 -4.76 24.85 -12.26
CA ASN A 2 -5.24 26.10 -11.59
C ASN A 2 -4.85 26.12 -10.09
N LYS A 3 -4.51 27.30 -9.54
CA LYS A 3 -4.21 27.55 -8.10
C LYS A 3 -5.16 26.84 -7.13
N GLN A 4 -6.46 26.75 -7.47
CA GLN A 4 -7.46 26.11 -6.61
C GLN A 4 -7.24 24.59 -6.47
N ARG A 5 -6.93 23.88 -7.56
CA ARG A 5 -6.64 22.44 -7.53
C ARG A 5 -5.33 22.11 -6.83
N LYS A 6 -4.30 22.97 -6.96
CA LYS A 6 -3.06 22.84 -6.19
C LYS A 6 -3.33 22.91 -4.69
N ARG A 7 -4.15 23.86 -4.26
CA ARG A 7 -4.48 24.06 -2.84
C ARG A 7 -5.28 22.91 -2.26
N ILE A 8 -6.22 22.34 -3.01
CA ILE A 8 -6.97 21.15 -2.61
C ILE A 8 -6.02 19.96 -2.45
N PHE A 9 -5.19 19.66 -3.45
CA PHE A 9 -4.24 18.54 -3.37
C PHE A 9 -3.32 18.64 -2.15
N MET A 10 -2.74 19.83 -1.90
CA MET A 10 -1.86 20.04 -0.74
C MET A 10 -2.60 19.82 0.57
N HIS A 11 -3.86 20.27 0.67
CA HIS A 11 -4.68 20.09 1.87
C HIS A 11 -5.10 18.62 2.09
N GLU A 12 -5.53 17.93 1.03
CA GLU A 12 -5.92 16.51 1.12
C GLU A 12 -4.72 15.63 1.48
N MET A 13 -3.56 15.86 0.85
CA MET A 13 -2.34 15.11 1.11
C MET A 13 -1.80 15.31 2.53
N LEU A 14 -1.94 16.53 3.09
CA LEU A 14 -1.62 16.81 4.48
C LEU A 14 -2.43 15.94 5.44
N LEU A 15 -3.74 15.85 5.22
CA LEU A 15 -4.65 15.08 6.07
C LEU A 15 -4.49 13.58 5.88
N SER A 16 -4.31 13.11 4.65
CA SER A 16 -4.34 11.69 4.33
C SER A 16 -3.01 10.98 4.57
N LEU A 17 -1.88 11.68 4.54
CA LEU A 17 -0.57 11.09 4.83
C LEU A 17 -0.22 11.15 6.33
N PHE A 18 -1.03 11.81 7.16
CA PHE A 18 -0.90 11.91 8.62
C PHE A 18 0.50 12.33 9.13
N TYR A 19 1.31 12.97 8.29
CA TYR A 19 2.68 13.33 8.66
C TYR A 19 2.70 14.53 9.62
N GLU A 20 1.66 15.36 9.62
CA GLU A 20 1.50 16.44 10.59
C GLU A 20 1.34 15.88 12.00
N GLU A 21 0.47 14.89 12.20
CA GLU A 21 0.24 14.22 13.47
C GLU A 21 1.46 13.41 13.88
N ARG A 22 2.03 12.63 12.94
CA ARG A 22 3.20 11.78 13.18
C ARG A 22 4.41 12.58 13.67
N TYR A 23 4.69 13.71 13.03
CA TYR A 23 5.86 14.54 13.35
C TYR A 23 5.54 15.78 14.18
N ARG A 24 4.28 15.96 14.61
CA ARG A 24 3.79 17.09 15.41
C ARG A 24 4.14 18.45 14.79
N LEU A 25 3.98 18.57 13.48
CA LEU A 25 4.39 19.75 12.71
C LEU A 25 3.41 20.90 12.94
N ARG A 26 3.89 22.02 13.51
CA ARG A 26 3.05 23.20 13.78
C ARG A 26 3.30 24.35 12.80
N ASP A 27 4.46 24.33 12.15
CA ASP A 27 4.89 25.37 11.22
C ASP A 27 4.29 25.17 9.82
N ALA A 28 3.54 26.16 9.35
CA ALA A 28 2.83 26.08 8.08
C ALA A 28 3.77 26.07 6.87
N GLN A 29 4.88 26.83 6.93
CA GLN A 29 5.83 26.89 5.84
C GLN A 29 6.53 25.54 5.67
N PHE A 30 6.95 24.93 6.77
CA PHE A 30 7.59 23.62 6.75
C PHE A 30 6.64 22.52 6.26
N ARG A 31 5.35 22.59 6.63
CA ARG A 31 4.32 21.68 6.07
C ARG A 31 4.19 21.82 4.55
N ASP A 32 4.18 23.05 4.04
CA ASP A 32 4.12 23.33 2.60
C ASP A 32 5.39 22.85 1.88
N GLU A 33 6.57 22.97 2.50
CA GLU A 33 7.84 22.47 1.98
C GLU A 33 7.85 20.94 1.87
N ILE A 34 7.39 20.23 2.90
CA ILE A 34 7.24 18.76 2.88
C ILE A 34 6.26 18.34 1.79
N SER A 35 5.06 18.93 1.78
CA SER A 35 4.06 18.63 0.76
C SER A 35 4.59 18.89 -0.66
N SER A 36 5.30 20.00 -0.87
CA SER A 36 5.91 20.31 -2.17
C SER A 36 6.97 19.30 -2.56
N SER A 37 7.74 18.80 -1.60
CA SER A 37 8.77 17.78 -1.81
C SER A 37 8.17 16.43 -2.18
N ILE A 38 7.14 15.98 -1.46
CA ILE A 38 6.40 14.74 -1.75
C ILE A 38 5.79 14.83 -3.16
N ARG A 39 5.08 15.93 -3.46
CA ARG A 39 4.50 16.13 -4.79
C ARG A 39 5.56 16.05 -5.89
N LYS A 40 6.69 16.74 -5.69
CA LYS A 40 7.77 16.77 -6.68
C LYS A 40 8.39 15.39 -6.88
N PHE A 41 8.51 14.58 -5.83
CA PHE A 41 9.08 13.24 -5.91
C PHE A 41 8.20 12.31 -6.75
N TYR A 42 6.90 12.21 -6.45
CA TYR A 42 6.01 11.26 -7.14
C TYR A 42 5.45 11.77 -8.48
N PHE A 43 5.19 13.08 -8.59
CA PHE A 43 4.49 13.67 -9.75
C PHE A 43 5.33 14.68 -10.53
N GLY A 44 6.51 15.07 -10.03
CA GLY A 44 7.33 16.10 -10.66
C GLY A 44 6.54 17.39 -10.93
N SER A 45 6.50 17.79 -12.20
CA SER A 45 5.75 18.95 -12.69
C SER A 45 4.42 18.59 -13.35
N GLU A 46 4.06 17.30 -13.42
CA GLU A 46 2.87 16.83 -14.12
C GLU A 46 1.59 17.16 -13.34
N ASP A 47 0.48 17.28 -14.07
CA ASP A 47 -0.83 17.43 -13.48
C ASP A 47 -1.30 16.05 -12.95
N ILE A 48 -2.06 16.05 -11.85
CA ILE A 48 -2.68 14.83 -11.32
C ILE A 48 -4.07 14.74 -11.94
N ASP A 49 -4.27 13.75 -12.80
CA ASP A 49 -5.51 13.50 -13.53
C ASP A 49 -6.01 12.06 -13.30
N GLU A 50 -6.98 11.62 -14.09
CA GLU A 50 -7.60 10.30 -13.97
C GLU A 50 -6.87 9.21 -14.77
N SER A 51 -5.67 9.51 -15.29
CA SER A 51 -4.86 8.54 -16.04
C SER A 51 -4.38 7.39 -15.15
N ASP A 52 -4.03 6.28 -15.80
CA ASP A 52 -3.40 5.14 -15.13
C ASP A 52 -2.06 5.53 -14.51
N GLU A 53 -1.27 6.35 -15.21
CA GLU A 53 0.01 6.84 -14.71
C GLU A 53 -0.14 7.67 -13.44
N ALA A 54 -1.05 8.65 -13.44
CA ALA A 54 -1.31 9.45 -12.24
C ALA A 54 -1.83 8.58 -11.08
N ARG A 55 -2.67 7.58 -11.38
CA ARG A 55 -3.18 6.64 -10.38
C ARG A 55 -2.08 5.81 -9.74
N PHE A 56 -1.19 5.20 -10.52
CA PHE A 56 -0.09 4.41 -9.96
C PHE A 56 0.89 5.27 -9.16
N LYS A 57 1.16 6.51 -9.57
CA LYS A 57 1.95 7.47 -8.75
C LYS A 57 1.29 7.78 -7.40
N VAL A 58 -0.04 7.89 -7.36
CA VAL A 58 -0.78 8.02 -6.09
C VAL A 58 -0.67 6.75 -5.25
N ILE A 59 -0.81 5.57 -5.87
CA ILE A 59 -0.66 4.27 -5.20
C ILE A 59 0.73 4.14 -4.58
N ASP A 60 1.80 4.45 -5.31
CA ASP A 60 3.18 4.40 -4.82
C ASP A 60 3.37 5.33 -3.62
N MET A 61 2.87 6.57 -3.73
CA MET A 61 2.95 7.56 -2.64
C MET A 61 2.31 7.07 -1.35
N TYR A 62 1.09 6.51 -1.41
CA TYR A 62 0.42 6.00 -0.21
C TYR A 62 1.04 4.68 0.28
N SER A 63 1.47 3.81 -0.63
CA SER A 63 2.12 2.54 -0.27
C SER A 63 3.41 2.81 0.53
N ASP A 64 4.21 3.79 0.10
CA ASP A 64 5.41 4.20 0.80
C ASP A 64 5.12 4.83 2.16
N ALA A 65 4.16 5.76 2.20
CA ALA A 65 3.85 6.50 3.42
C ALA A 65 3.20 5.65 4.52
N TRP A 66 2.30 4.74 4.14
CA TRP A 66 1.50 3.97 5.10
C TRP A 66 2.14 2.62 5.46
N PHE A 67 2.87 1.99 4.53
CA PHE A 67 3.34 0.61 4.70
C PHE A 67 4.85 0.46 4.52
N ASN A 68 5.41 0.82 3.35
CA ASN A 68 6.78 0.41 2.99
C ASN A 68 7.83 1.09 3.87
N HIS A 69 7.74 2.41 4.10
CA HIS A 69 8.75 3.11 4.89
C HIS A 69 8.78 2.62 6.34
N GLY A 70 7.61 2.47 6.97
CA GLY A 70 7.53 1.94 8.34
C GLY A 70 8.08 0.52 8.45
N THR A 71 7.77 -0.33 7.48
CA THR A 71 8.28 -1.71 7.41
C THR A 71 9.79 -1.73 7.23
N HIS A 72 10.32 -0.90 6.33
CA HIS A 72 11.76 -0.76 6.10
C HIS A 72 12.51 -0.35 7.38
N GLU A 73 12.07 0.72 8.04
CA GLU A 73 12.68 1.19 9.29
C GLU A 73 12.65 0.11 10.37
N ALA A 74 11.52 -0.60 10.53
CA ALA A 74 11.40 -1.69 11.49
C ALA A 74 12.39 -2.82 11.22
N ILE A 75 12.56 -3.21 9.95
CA ILE A 75 13.52 -4.24 9.55
C ILE A 75 14.96 -3.79 9.84
N GLN A 76 15.32 -2.54 9.52
CA GLN A 76 16.66 -2.00 9.83
C GLN A 76 16.94 -2.03 11.33
N GLU A 77 15.96 -1.61 12.15
CA GLU A 77 16.07 -1.64 13.61
C GLU A 77 16.20 -3.08 14.16
N PHE A 78 15.45 -4.05 13.62
CA PHE A 78 15.58 -5.45 14.04
C PHE A 78 16.94 -6.02 13.68
N ILE A 79 17.43 -5.79 12.46
CA ILE A 79 18.75 -6.27 12.03
C ILE A 79 19.88 -5.65 12.86
N ALA A 80 19.76 -4.37 13.22
CA ALA A 80 20.80 -3.68 14.00
C ALA A 80 20.85 -4.11 15.48
N ASN A 81 19.70 -4.47 16.06
CA ASN A 81 19.57 -4.62 17.51
C ASN A 81 19.21 -6.04 17.99
N GLN A 82 18.90 -6.97 17.08
CA GLN A 82 18.51 -8.34 17.44
C GLN A 82 19.40 -9.38 16.77
N THR A 83 19.53 -10.54 17.43
CA THR A 83 20.24 -11.70 16.90
C THR A 83 19.30 -12.76 16.32
N SER A 84 18.00 -12.62 16.54
CA SER A 84 16.99 -13.54 15.99
C SER A 84 16.88 -13.38 14.48
N PRO A 85 16.61 -14.46 13.72
CA PRO A 85 16.32 -14.36 12.29
C PRO A 85 15.13 -13.42 12.01
N VAL A 86 15.26 -12.62 10.95
CA VAL A 86 14.19 -11.74 10.47
C VAL A 86 13.76 -12.24 9.09
N TYR A 87 12.48 -12.58 8.96
CA TYR A 87 11.88 -12.99 7.70
C TYR A 87 10.96 -11.88 7.18
N TYR A 88 11.14 -11.54 5.91
CA TYR A 88 10.36 -10.51 5.23
C TYR A 88 9.94 -11.05 3.88
N TYR A 89 8.66 -10.93 3.54
CA TYR A 89 8.14 -11.29 2.22
C TYR A 89 7.50 -10.08 1.54
N TYR A 90 7.53 -10.09 0.22
CA TYR A 90 6.84 -9.12 -0.62
C TYR A 90 5.80 -9.86 -1.46
N PHE A 91 4.52 -9.61 -1.17
CA PHE A 91 3.42 -10.27 -1.87
C PHE A 91 3.08 -9.49 -3.15
N ALA A 92 3.31 -10.11 -4.31
CA ALA A 92 3.18 -9.47 -5.62
C ALA A 92 2.20 -10.20 -6.56
N TYR A 93 1.43 -11.15 -6.03
CA TYR A 93 0.47 -11.91 -6.83
C TYR A 93 -0.87 -11.17 -6.91
N ARG A 94 -1.31 -10.86 -8.13
CA ARG A 94 -2.65 -10.33 -8.40
C ARG A 94 -3.57 -11.47 -8.80
N GLY A 95 -4.40 -11.93 -7.87
CA GLY A 95 -5.35 -13.00 -8.16
C GLY A 95 -6.67 -12.53 -8.73
N SER A 96 -7.62 -13.47 -8.82
CA SER A 96 -8.91 -13.25 -9.48
C SER A 96 -9.77 -12.19 -8.77
N ALA A 97 -9.68 -12.12 -7.45
CA ALA A 97 -10.37 -11.13 -6.63
C ALA A 97 -9.37 -10.20 -5.91
N SER A 98 -9.82 -8.99 -5.58
CA SER A 98 -9.03 -8.02 -4.83
C SER A 98 -9.92 -7.10 -4.02
N PHE A 99 -9.45 -6.71 -2.84
CA PHE A 99 -10.08 -5.70 -2.02
C PHE A 99 -10.17 -4.33 -2.69
N SER A 100 -9.40 -4.09 -3.76
CA SER A 100 -9.56 -2.87 -4.57
C SER A 100 -10.96 -2.76 -5.18
N SER A 101 -11.64 -3.87 -5.45
CA SER A 101 -13.02 -3.84 -5.98
C SER A 101 -14.07 -3.51 -4.91
N ILE A 102 -13.73 -3.68 -3.62
CA ILE A 102 -14.61 -3.36 -2.49
C ILE A 102 -14.42 -1.92 -2.03
N PHE A 103 -13.16 -1.48 -1.90
CA PHE A 103 -12.82 -0.16 -1.35
C PHE A 103 -12.51 0.91 -2.40
N GLY A 104 -12.28 0.49 -3.65
CA GLY A 104 -11.92 1.36 -4.76
C GLY A 104 -12.95 1.31 -5.87
N ASP A 105 -12.47 1.08 -7.09
CA ASP A 105 -13.28 0.94 -8.29
C ASP A 105 -13.27 -0.51 -8.78
N THR A 106 -14.41 -0.97 -9.28
CA THR A 106 -14.61 -2.35 -9.74
C THR A 106 -14.07 -2.59 -11.15
N GLU A 107 -13.81 -1.53 -11.92
CA GLU A 107 -13.43 -1.65 -13.33
C GLU A 107 -11.92 -1.59 -13.56
N ARG A 108 -11.23 -0.72 -12.82
CA ARG A 108 -9.80 -0.47 -13.03
C ARG A 108 -8.92 -1.47 -12.28
N ASN A 109 -7.75 -1.74 -12.86
CA ASN A 109 -6.70 -2.47 -12.19
C ASN A 109 -5.83 -1.52 -11.32
N TYR A 110 -5.72 -1.84 -10.04
CA TYR A 110 -4.93 -1.13 -9.03
C TYR A 110 -3.65 -1.90 -8.63
N GLY A 111 -3.34 -3.01 -9.30
CA GLY A 111 -2.30 -3.92 -8.87
C GLY A 111 -2.75 -4.78 -7.68
N VAL A 112 -1.82 -5.13 -6.81
CA VAL A 112 -2.07 -5.91 -5.59
C VAL A 112 -2.42 -4.93 -4.46
N SER A 113 -3.64 -5.03 -3.94
CA SER A 113 -4.15 -4.14 -2.92
C SER A 113 -3.80 -4.63 -1.51
N HIS A 114 -3.92 -3.73 -0.54
CA HIS A 114 -3.78 -4.09 0.86
C HIS A 114 -4.82 -5.15 1.24
N ALA A 115 -4.40 -6.17 2.00
CA ALA A 115 -5.18 -7.32 2.43
C ALA A 115 -5.54 -8.33 1.33
N ASP A 116 -5.11 -8.13 0.07
CA ASP A 116 -5.32 -9.13 -0.98
C ASP A 116 -4.69 -10.48 -0.64
N GLU A 117 -3.59 -10.50 0.12
CA GLU A 117 -2.92 -11.72 0.56
C GLU A 117 -3.74 -12.51 1.59
N LEU A 118 -4.58 -11.82 2.38
CA LEU A 118 -5.32 -12.45 3.49
C LEU A 118 -6.37 -13.45 3.00
N GLN A 119 -6.91 -13.27 1.79
CA GLN A 119 -7.86 -14.22 1.21
C GLN A 119 -7.23 -15.58 0.86
N TYR A 120 -5.89 -15.64 0.80
CA TYR A 120 -5.15 -16.89 0.58
C TYR A 120 -4.72 -17.57 1.89
N LEU A 121 -4.93 -16.91 3.03
CA LEU A 121 -4.69 -17.47 4.37
C LEU A 121 -6.00 -17.81 5.09
N PHE A 122 -7.03 -17.01 4.87
CA PHE A 122 -8.33 -17.14 5.52
C PHE A 122 -9.43 -17.23 4.47
N PRO A 123 -10.53 -17.96 4.72
CA PRO A 123 -11.66 -18.09 3.79
C PRO A 123 -12.53 -16.80 3.74
N VAL A 124 -11.91 -15.63 3.78
CA VAL A 124 -12.61 -14.32 3.66
C VAL A 124 -13.07 -14.07 2.22
N GLY A 125 -12.36 -14.63 1.23
CA GLY A 125 -12.73 -14.48 -0.17
C GLY A 125 -14.08 -15.12 -0.50
N GLU A 126 -14.40 -16.26 0.11
CA GLU A 126 -15.71 -16.93 -0.06
C GLU A 126 -16.89 -16.07 0.43
N GLN A 127 -16.64 -15.15 1.37
CA GLN A 127 -17.67 -14.27 1.92
C GLN A 127 -17.74 -12.92 1.20
N LEU A 128 -16.58 -12.38 0.81
CA LEU A 128 -16.44 -11.04 0.27
C LEU A 128 -16.47 -10.99 -1.27
N PHE A 129 -16.07 -12.07 -1.94
CA PHE A 129 -15.95 -12.17 -3.40
C PHE A 129 -16.78 -13.33 -3.97
N LYS A 130 -18.04 -13.44 -3.51
CA LYS A 130 -18.96 -14.57 -3.84
C LYS A 130 -19.17 -14.81 -5.33
N ASP A 131 -19.06 -13.75 -6.13
CA ASP A 131 -19.27 -13.80 -7.58
C ASP A 131 -17.96 -13.97 -8.36
N THR A 132 -16.84 -14.25 -7.68
CA THR A 132 -15.52 -14.47 -8.30
C THR A 132 -15.03 -15.88 -7.98
N GLU A 133 -14.95 -16.72 -9.01
CA GLU A 133 -14.34 -18.04 -8.87
C GLU A 133 -12.82 -17.92 -8.76
N LEU A 134 -12.21 -18.73 -7.88
CA LEU A 134 -10.75 -18.82 -7.76
C LEU A 134 -10.17 -19.53 -8.98
N SER A 135 -9.10 -18.97 -9.53
CA SER A 135 -8.32 -19.58 -10.60
C SER A 135 -7.47 -20.74 -10.09
N LYS A 136 -6.87 -21.50 -11.02
CA LYS A 136 -5.90 -22.54 -10.66
C LYS A 136 -4.70 -21.92 -9.92
N GLU A 137 -4.25 -20.77 -10.38
CA GLU A 137 -3.14 -20.01 -9.82
C GLU A 137 -3.48 -19.48 -8.41
N ASP A 138 -4.73 -19.08 -8.17
CA ASP A 138 -5.19 -18.70 -6.82
C ASP A 138 -5.05 -19.87 -5.85
N HIS A 139 -5.46 -21.07 -6.25
CA HIS A 139 -5.30 -22.28 -5.42
C HIS A 139 -3.82 -22.63 -5.16
N GLU A 140 -2.94 -22.40 -6.13
CA GLU A 140 -1.50 -22.56 -5.94
C GLU A 140 -0.97 -21.57 -4.89
N ILE A 141 -1.45 -20.32 -4.92
CA ILE A 141 -1.07 -19.29 -3.94
C ILE A 141 -1.64 -19.58 -2.55
N ILE A 142 -2.84 -20.18 -2.42
CA ILE A 142 -3.35 -20.69 -1.13
C ILE A 142 -2.36 -21.69 -0.54
N ASN A 143 -1.89 -22.66 -1.32
CA ASN A 143 -0.94 -23.66 -0.83
C ASN A 143 0.38 -23.00 -0.40
N ILE A 144 0.93 -22.09 -1.22
CA ILE A 144 2.18 -21.38 -0.90
C ILE A 144 2.03 -20.55 0.38
N MET A 145 0.96 -19.77 0.51
CA MET A 145 0.75 -18.88 1.66
C MET A 145 0.53 -19.68 2.95
N THR A 146 -0.31 -20.72 2.91
CA THR A 146 -0.58 -21.54 4.09
C THR A 146 0.65 -22.35 4.52
N GLU A 147 1.42 -22.88 3.57
CA GLU A 147 2.67 -23.59 3.84
C GLU A 147 3.75 -22.66 4.40
N LEU A 148 3.92 -21.46 3.83
CA LEU A 148 4.86 -20.45 4.31
C LEU A 148 4.60 -20.11 5.79
N TRP A 149 3.35 -19.80 6.12
CA TRP A 149 2.96 -19.43 7.49
C TRP A 149 2.99 -20.62 8.46
N TYR A 150 2.64 -21.83 8.00
CA TYR A 150 2.78 -23.05 8.79
C TYR A 150 4.24 -23.33 9.14
N ASN A 151 5.14 -23.29 8.16
CA ASN A 151 6.56 -23.59 8.36
C ASN A 151 7.21 -22.60 9.34
N PHE A 152 6.86 -21.31 9.23
CA PHE A 152 7.31 -20.29 10.17
C PHE A 152 6.79 -20.55 11.59
N ALA A 153 5.53 -20.98 11.75
CA ALA A 153 4.97 -21.31 13.05
C ALA A 153 5.56 -22.59 13.67
N ASP A 154 5.90 -23.59 12.85
CA ASP A 154 6.45 -24.87 13.29
C ASP A 154 7.93 -24.77 13.66
N SER A 155 8.72 -24.08 12.83
CA SER A 155 10.20 -24.16 12.89
C SER A 155 10.95 -22.83 12.92
N GLY A 156 10.25 -21.71 12.72
CA GLY A 156 10.86 -20.38 12.63
C GLY A 156 11.64 -20.19 11.35
#